data_AF-A0A352S6I9-F1
#
_entry.id   AF-A0A352S6I9-F1
#
_cell.length_a   1.000
_cell.length_b   1.000
_cell.length_c   1.000
_cell.angle_alpha   90.00
_cell.angle_beta   90.00
_cell.angle_gamma   90.00
#
_symmetry.space_group_name_H-M   'P 1'
#
loop_
_entity.id
_entity.type
_entity.pdbx_description
1 polymer ?
#
loop_
_entity_poly.entity_id
_entity_poly.type
_entity_poly.pdbx_seq_one_letter_code
_entity_poly.pdbx_strand_id
1 'polypeptide(L)'
;MATTTLGVKLDDASRERLKRVAQSIDRTPHWLIKQAIFTYLEQVERGHLPHEAGAGATADTDGADAGDATQADAAPQPFLEFAQSVQPQSVLRAAITSAYRRPETECVPVLLEQARLPQAQADAAIKMARALAARLREQKVGSGREGLVQGLIQEFSLSSQEGVALMCLAEALLRIPDKATRDALIRDKISGANWQSHLGQSPSLFVNAATWGLLLTGRLVATHTEAGLSKALTRIIGKGGEPLIRKGVDMAMRLMGEQFVTGETISEALANARKYEEEGFRYSYDMLGEAAMTEADAQRYLASYEQAIHAIGQASRGRGIYEGPGISIKLSALHPRYSRAQHERVITELYGRLKSLTMLARQYDIGINID
;
A
#
# COMPACT_ATOMS: atom_id res chain seq x y z
N MET A 1 -18.35 -35.74 2.40
CA MET A 1 -16.91 -35.56 2.59
C MET A 1 -16.19 -36.47 1.62
N ALA A 2 -15.39 -35.94 0.71
CA ALA A 2 -14.65 -36.76 -0.24
C ALA A 2 -13.51 -37.49 0.50
N THR A 3 -13.60 -38.81 0.62
CA THR A 3 -12.51 -39.66 1.12
C THR A 3 -11.48 -39.83 0.01
N THR A 4 -10.37 -39.09 0.09
CA THR A 4 -9.21 -39.28 -0.77
C THR A 4 -8.37 -40.44 -0.24
N THR A 5 -8.22 -41.51 -1.01
CA THR A 5 -7.37 -42.65 -0.65
C THR A 5 -5.90 -42.30 -0.84
N LEU A 6 -5.13 -42.21 0.23
CA LEU A 6 -3.68 -42.00 0.19
C LEU A 6 -2.97 -43.37 0.18
N GLY A 7 -2.18 -43.65 -0.85
CA GLY A 7 -1.38 -44.89 -0.95
C GLY A 7 0.00 -44.72 -0.33
N VAL A 8 0.31 -45.48 0.74
CA VAL A 8 1.65 -45.54 1.33
C VAL A 8 2.41 -46.73 0.76
N LYS A 9 3.55 -46.49 0.12
CA LYS A 9 4.46 -47.57 -0.32
C LYS A 9 5.34 -47.99 0.86
N LEU A 10 5.26 -49.27 1.23
CA LEU A 10 6.09 -49.90 2.24
C LEU A 10 6.90 -51.01 1.59
N ASP A 11 8.17 -51.13 1.97
CA ASP A 11 8.98 -52.31 1.64
C ASP A 11 8.41 -53.57 2.32
N ASP A 12 8.84 -54.74 1.86
CA ASP A 12 8.29 -56.02 2.32
C ASP A 12 8.62 -56.31 3.79
N ALA A 13 9.78 -55.87 4.29
CA ALA A 13 10.17 -56.06 5.69
C ALA A 13 9.30 -55.23 6.64
N SER A 14 9.04 -53.97 6.28
CA SER A 14 8.16 -53.04 6.98
C SER A 14 6.71 -53.55 6.98
N ARG A 15 6.25 -54.10 5.85
CA ARG A 15 4.90 -54.68 5.73
C ARG A 15 4.71 -55.88 6.66
N GLU A 16 5.71 -56.76 6.75
CA GLU A 16 5.62 -57.96 7.58
C GLU A 16 5.73 -57.63 9.07
N ARG A 17 6.59 -56.67 9.43
CA ARG A 17 6.67 -56.14 10.80
C ARG A 17 5.36 -55.49 11.24
N LEU A 18 4.72 -54.71 10.37
CA LEU A 18 3.42 -54.11 10.63
C LEU A 18 2.32 -55.15 10.87
N LYS A 19 2.27 -56.22 10.06
CA LYS A 19 1.31 -57.33 10.26
C LYS A 19 1.48 -57.99 11.62
N ARG A 20 2.73 -58.29 12.01
CA ARG A 20 3.03 -58.94 13.28
C ARG A 20 2.61 -58.09 14.48
N VAL A 21 2.94 -56.80 14.46
CA VAL A 21 2.55 -55.86 15.52
C VAL A 21 1.04 -55.72 15.58
N ALA A 22 0.36 -55.54 14.44
CA ALA A 22 -1.09 -55.45 14.41
C ALA A 22 -1.78 -56.70 14.97
N GLN A 23 -1.28 -57.90 14.64
CA GLN A 23 -1.79 -59.16 15.19
C GLN A 23 -1.59 -59.28 16.70
N SER A 24 -0.44 -58.83 17.23
CA SER A 24 -0.15 -58.88 18.67
C SER A 24 -1.10 -58.05 19.53
N ILE A 25 -1.78 -57.07 18.92
CA ILE A 25 -2.78 -56.21 19.58
C ILE A 25 -4.21 -56.47 19.09
N ASP A 26 -4.43 -57.58 18.36
CA ASP A 26 -5.72 -57.99 17.79
C ASP A 26 -6.38 -56.92 16.89
N ARG A 27 -5.58 -56.31 16.00
CA ARG A 27 -6.03 -55.27 15.06
C ARG A 27 -5.51 -55.51 13.65
N THR A 28 -6.11 -54.82 12.67
CA THR A 28 -5.66 -54.88 11.27
C THR A 28 -4.47 -53.93 11.03
N PRO A 29 -3.56 -54.26 10.09
CA PRO A 29 -2.46 -53.37 9.71
C PRO A 29 -2.94 -51.97 9.28
N HIS A 30 -4.09 -51.91 8.61
CA HIS A 30 -4.70 -50.65 8.18
C HIS A 30 -5.16 -49.79 9.38
N TRP A 31 -5.78 -50.41 10.39
CA TRP A 31 -6.16 -49.73 11.62
C TRP A 31 -4.93 -49.16 12.33
N LEU A 32 -3.85 -49.96 12.42
CA LEU A 32 -2.61 -49.56 13.09
C LEU A 32 -1.93 -48.37 12.39
N ILE A 33 -1.84 -48.38 11.06
CA ILE A 33 -1.31 -47.25 10.28
C ILE A 33 -2.14 -45.99 10.55
N LYS A 34 -3.47 -46.12 10.46
CA LYS A 34 -4.39 -44.99 10.66
C LYS A 34 -4.23 -44.39 12.06
N GLN A 35 -4.17 -45.23 13.08
CA GLN A 35 -4.01 -44.79 14.47
C GLN A 35 -2.64 -44.14 14.70
N ALA A 36 -1.57 -44.70 14.14
CA ALA A 36 -0.23 -44.12 14.24
C ALA A 36 -0.18 -42.72 13.62
N ILE A 37 -0.82 -42.51 12.47
CA ILE A 37 -0.89 -41.19 11.82
C ILE A 37 -1.62 -40.17 12.72
N PHE A 38 -2.79 -40.52 13.27
CA PHE A 38 -3.55 -39.59 14.11
C PHE A 38 -2.80 -39.23 15.40
N THR A 39 -2.28 -40.23 16.11
CA THR A 39 -1.53 -40.00 17.35
C THR A 39 -0.28 -39.15 17.08
N TYR A 40 0.40 -39.40 15.96
CA TYR A 40 1.58 -38.64 15.59
C TYR A 40 1.26 -37.18 15.26
N LEU A 41 0.20 -36.92 14.50
CA LEU A 41 -0.26 -35.57 14.22
C LEU A 41 -0.61 -34.81 15.52
N GLU A 42 -1.31 -35.48 16.44
CA GLU A 42 -1.67 -34.88 17.73
C GLU A 42 -0.45 -34.56 18.60
N GLN A 43 0.59 -35.37 18.56
CA GLN A 43 1.86 -35.10 19.26
C GLN A 43 2.59 -33.89 18.67
N VAL A 44 2.63 -33.79 17.34
CA VAL A 44 3.23 -32.65 16.63
C VAL A 44 2.45 -31.36 16.90
N GLU A 45 1.11 -31.41 16.89
CA GLU A 45 0.25 -30.27 17.24
C GLU A 45 0.45 -29.80 18.67
N ARG A 46 0.82 -30.70 19.59
CA ARG A 46 1.17 -30.41 20.98
C ARG A 46 2.64 -30.01 21.17
N GLY A 47 3.40 -29.80 20.09
CA GLY A 47 4.78 -29.32 20.12
C GLY A 47 5.84 -30.39 20.41
N HIS A 48 5.49 -31.67 20.35
CA HIS A 48 6.46 -32.76 20.49
C HIS A 48 6.94 -33.19 19.10
N LEU A 49 8.13 -32.72 18.70
CA LEU A 49 8.80 -33.18 17.47
C LEU A 49 9.58 -34.47 17.75
N PRO A 50 9.69 -35.40 16.78
CA PRO A 50 10.36 -36.67 17.00
C PRO A 50 11.87 -36.49 17.12
N HIS A 51 12.48 -37.25 18.02
CA HIS A 51 13.92 -37.49 18.03
C HIS A 51 14.31 -38.18 16.72
N GLU A 52 15.20 -37.57 15.93
CA GLU A 52 15.79 -38.22 14.76
C GLU A 52 16.54 -39.47 15.25
N ALA A 53 15.99 -40.65 14.96
CA ALA A 53 16.71 -41.91 15.12
C ALA A 53 17.63 -42.06 13.91
N GLY A 54 18.87 -41.60 14.08
CA GLY A 54 19.94 -41.76 13.12
C GLY A 54 20.23 -43.23 12.80
N ALA A 55 20.72 -43.42 11.58
CA ALA A 55 21.33 -44.64 11.09
C ALA A 55 22.43 -45.14 12.05
N GLY A 56 22.48 -46.46 12.28
CA GLY A 56 23.62 -47.10 12.93
C GLY A 56 23.25 -48.35 13.71
N ALA A 57 23.08 -49.47 13.02
CA ALA A 57 23.23 -50.78 13.66
C ALA A 57 24.72 -51.17 13.59
N THR A 58 25.42 -51.19 14.71
CA THR A 58 26.58 -52.08 14.94
C THR A 58 26.68 -52.39 16.44
N ALA A 59 26.93 -53.68 16.70
CA ALA A 59 26.96 -54.32 18.00
C ALA A 59 28.14 -53.89 18.89
N ASP A 60 27.92 -54.07 20.20
CA ASP A 60 28.84 -54.36 21.31
C ASP A 60 30.20 -53.66 21.38
N THR A 61 30.38 -52.82 22.41
CA THR A 61 31.37 -53.07 23.48
C THR A 61 31.19 -52.09 24.65
N ASP A 62 31.53 -52.60 25.84
CA ASP A 62 31.34 -52.04 27.18
C ASP A 62 31.96 -50.67 27.46
N GLY A 63 31.36 -49.98 28.44
CA GLY A 63 32.14 -49.28 29.46
C GLY A 63 32.13 -47.74 29.40
N ALA A 64 31.37 -47.16 30.32
CA ALA A 64 31.64 -45.91 31.04
C ALA A 64 32.15 -44.69 30.25
N ASP A 65 31.28 -43.71 30.03
CA ASP A 65 31.42 -42.43 30.76
C ASP A 65 30.12 -41.61 30.61
N ALA A 66 29.54 -41.22 31.73
CA ALA A 66 28.47 -40.24 31.78
C ALA A 66 29.11 -38.85 31.65
N GLY A 67 29.59 -38.56 30.44
CA GLY A 67 30.12 -37.26 30.05
C GLY A 67 29.01 -36.35 29.58
N ASP A 68 28.76 -35.31 30.37
CA ASP A 68 28.07 -34.07 30.06
C ASP A 68 28.20 -33.67 28.57
N ALA A 69 27.23 -34.10 27.75
CA ALA A 69 27.12 -33.69 26.37
C ALA A 69 26.53 -32.27 26.34
N THR A 70 27.39 -31.32 26.71
CA THR A 70 27.42 -29.96 26.18
C THR A 70 26.71 -29.92 24.83
N GLN A 71 25.73 -29.03 24.71
CA GLN A 71 25.13 -28.62 23.44
C GLN A 71 26.28 -28.34 22.46
N ALA A 72 26.62 -29.32 21.65
CA ALA A 72 27.56 -29.16 20.58
C ALA A 72 26.92 -28.13 19.67
N ASP A 73 27.59 -26.98 19.55
CA ASP A 73 27.30 -25.90 18.64
C ASP A 73 27.31 -26.50 17.22
N ALA A 74 26.15 -27.02 16.81
CA ALA A 74 26.00 -27.75 15.56
C ALA A 74 26.31 -26.77 14.44
N ALA A 75 27.38 -27.05 13.68
CA ALA A 75 27.82 -26.18 12.61
C ALA A 75 26.61 -25.79 11.72
N PRO A 76 26.45 -24.49 11.40
CA PRO A 76 25.26 -24.01 10.71
C PRO A 76 25.10 -24.74 9.38
N GLN A 77 23.98 -25.46 9.24
CA GLN A 77 23.67 -26.17 8.00
C GLN A 77 23.31 -25.15 6.90
N PRO A 78 24.02 -25.14 5.76
CA PRO A 78 23.73 -24.22 4.67
C PRO A 78 22.26 -24.30 4.22
N PHE A 79 21.59 -23.15 4.15
CA PHE A 79 20.22 -22.97 3.68
C PHE A 79 19.10 -23.62 4.51
N LEU A 80 19.39 -24.22 5.66
CA LEU A 80 18.36 -24.83 6.51
C LEU A 80 17.29 -23.80 6.95
N GLU A 81 17.73 -22.64 7.42
CA GLU A 81 16.84 -21.53 7.83
C GLU A 81 15.99 -21.03 6.65
N PHE A 82 16.57 -20.94 5.45
CA PHE A 82 15.83 -20.56 4.24
C PHE A 82 14.74 -21.59 3.92
N ALA A 83 15.05 -22.88 3.96
CA ALA A 83 14.07 -23.94 3.70
C ALA A 83 12.93 -23.92 4.73
N GLN A 84 13.24 -23.69 6.01
CA GLN A 84 12.25 -23.54 7.09
C GLN A 84 11.37 -22.29 6.93
N SER A 85 11.90 -21.22 6.30
CA SER A 85 11.13 -19.99 6.03
C SER A 85 10.07 -20.15 4.92
N VAL A 86 10.07 -21.26 4.18
CA VAL A 86 9.09 -21.56 3.13
C VAL A 86 7.80 -22.06 3.77
N GLN A 87 6.82 -21.17 3.85
CA GLN A 87 5.51 -21.49 4.42
C GLN A 87 4.71 -22.43 3.50
N PRO A 88 4.03 -23.46 4.06
CA PRO A 88 3.12 -24.28 3.29
C PRO A 88 1.99 -23.43 2.72
N GLN A 89 1.65 -23.65 1.45
CA GLN A 89 0.58 -22.92 0.78
C GLN A 89 -0.68 -23.79 0.68
N SER A 90 -1.83 -23.22 1.04
CA SER A 90 -3.11 -23.81 0.69
C SER A 90 -3.30 -23.83 -0.83
N VAL A 91 -4.25 -24.65 -1.31
CA VAL A 91 -4.58 -24.75 -2.75
C VAL A 91 -4.86 -23.37 -3.37
N LEU A 92 -5.62 -22.52 -2.67
CA LEU A 92 -5.95 -21.17 -3.15
C LEU A 92 -4.73 -20.24 -3.15
N ARG A 93 -3.83 -20.32 -2.15
CA ARG A 93 -2.60 -19.50 -2.11
C ARG A 93 -1.59 -19.94 -3.16
N ALA A 94 -1.51 -21.23 -3.44
CA ALA A 94 -0.70 -21.78 -4.52
C ALA A 94 -1.22 -21.33 -5.90
N ALA A 95 -2.55 -21.29 -6.09
CA ALA A 95 -3.15 -20.77 -7.32
C ALA A 95 -2.74 -19.31 -7.59
N ILE A 96 -2.79 -18.44 -6.57
CA ILE A 96 -2.32 -17.05 -6.67
C ILE A 96 -0.83 -17.01 -7.05
N THR A 97 0.01 -17.78 -6.36
CA THR A 97 1.46 -17.81 -6.59
C THR A 97 1.79 -18.28 -8.01
N SER A 98 1.10 -19.32 -8.50
CA SER A 98 1.28 -19.85 -9.86
C SER A 98 0.85 -18.88 -10.96
N ALA A 99 0.00 -17.90 -10.64
CA ALA A 99 -0.48 -16.90 -11.59
C ALA A 99 0.41 -15.65 -11.69
N TYR A 100 1.40 -15.49 -10.78
CA TYR A 100 2.14 -14.23 -10.62
C TYR A 100 2.80 -13.74 -11.92
N ARG A 101 3.40 -14.64 -12.72
CA ARG A 101 4.02 -14.29 -14.01
C ARG A 101 3.46 -15.12 -15.16
N ARG A 102 2.18 -15.51 -15.07
CA ARG A 102 1.51 -16.25 -16.14
C ARG A 102 1.47 -15.40 -17.42
N PRO A 103 1.80 -15.96 -18.60
CA PRO A 103 1.73 -15.23 -19.85
C PRO A 103 0.36 -14.60 -20.08
N GLU A 104 0.35 -13.36 -20.53
CA GLU A 104 -0.89 -12.61 -20.80
C GLU A 104 -1.79 -13.34 -21.81
N THR A 105 -1.18 -14.00 -22.80
CA THR A 105 -1.87 -14.82 -23.82
C THR A 105 -2.64 -16.00 -23.23
N GLU A 106 -2.29 -16.46 -22.02
CA GLU A 106 -3.03 -17.49 -21.28
C GLU A 106 -4.09 -16.90 -20.37
N CYS A 107 -3.85 -15.70 -19.81
CA CYS A 107 -4.76 -15.03 -18.88
C CYS A 107 -5.98 -14.44 -19.60
N VAL A 108 -5.77 -13.69 -20.68
CA VAL A 108 -6.81 -12.89 -21.34
C VAL A 108 -7.98 -13.75 -21.86
N PRO A 109 -7.78 -14.91 -22.52
CA PRO A 109 -8.90 -15.72 -22.98
C PRO A 109 -9.85 -16.17 -21.85
N VAL A 110 -9.29 -16.52 -20.69
CA VAL A 110 -10.07 -16.91 -19.50
C VAL A 110 -10.87 -15.73 -18.97
N LEU A 111 -10.24 -14.55 -18.88
CA LEU A 111 -10.90 -13.32 -18.41
C LEU A 111 -12.00 -12.84 -19.37
N LEU A 112 -11.78 -12.94 -20.68
CA LEU A 112 -12.78 -12.55 -21.69
C LEU A 112 -14.06 -13.36 -21.58
N GLU A 113 -13.95 -14.65 -21.30
CA GLU A 113 -15.12 -15.50 -21.15
C GLU A 113 -15.87 -15.20 -19.85
N GLN A 114 -15.15 -14.96 -18.75
CA GLN A 114 -15.75 -14.55 -17.47
C GLN A 114 -16.41 -13.16 -17.53
N ALA A 115 -15.84 -12.24 -18.31
CA ALA A 115 -16.34 -10.88 -18.47
C ALA A 115 -17.43 -10.75 -19.54
N ARG A 116 -17.79 -11.84 -20.24
CA ARG A 116 -18.78 -11.80 -21.33
C ARG A 116 -20.18 -11.51 -20.78
N LEU A 117 -20.74 -10.37 -21.19
CA LEU A 117 -22.11 -9.99 -20.84
C LEU A 117 -23.11 -10.46 -21.91
N PRO A 118 -24.35 -10.79 -21.51
CA PRO A 118 -25.47 -10.93 -22.45
C PRO A 118 -25.67 -9.64 -23.26
N GLN A 119 -26.06 -9.75 -24.53
CA GLN A 119 -26.15 -8.61 -25.46
C GLN A 119 -26.98 -7.45 -24.89
N ALA A 120 -28.14 -7.73 -24.30
CA ALA A 120 -29.00 -6.70 -23.72
C ALA A 120 -28.33 -5.92 -22.57
N GLN A 121 -27.52 -6.59 -21.75
CA GLN A 121 -26.75 -5.93 -20.67
C GLN A 121 -25.60 -5.11 -21.24
N ALA A 122 -24.91 -5.62 -22.26
CA ALA A 122 -23.85 -4.89 -22.95
C ALA A 122 -24.38 -3.60 -23.58
N ASP A 123 -25.53 -3.66 -24.27
CA ASP A 123 -26.15 -2.49 -24.90
C ASP A 123 -26.59 -1.45 -23.86
N ALA A 124 -27.15 -1.89 -22.73
CA ALA A 124 -27.52 -1.02 -21.61
C ALA A 124 -26.29 -0.35 -20.98
N ALA A 125 -25.20 -1.09 -20.77
CA ALA A 125 -23.94 -0.57 -20.25
C ALA A 125 -23.32 0.47 -21.20
N ILE A 126 -23.29 0.19 -22.50
CA ILE A 126 -22.80 1.14 -23.52
C ILE A 126 -23.65 2.41 -23.52
N LYS A 127 -24.97 2.31 -23.44
CA LYS A 127 -25.87 3.46 -23.36
C LYS A 127 -25.58 4.31 -22.11
N MET A 128 -25.42 3.68 -20.96
CA MET A 128 -25.09 4.37 -19.71
C MET A 128 -23.71 5.06 -19.79
N ALA A 129 -22.69 4.35 -20.27
CA ALA A 129 -21.34 4.89 -20.45
C ALA A 129 -21.33 6.10 -21.39
N ARG A 130 -22.06 6.03 -22.51
CA ARG A 130 -22.22 7.16 -23.44
C ARG A 130 -22.90 8.35 -22.78
N ALA A 131 -23.95 8.12 -22.00
CA ALA A 131 -24.66 9.18 -21.30
C ALA A 131 -23.76 9.87 -20.25
N LEU A 132 -23.00 9.10 -19.48
CA LEU A 132 -22.04 9.65 -18.50
C LEU A 132 -20.93 10.45 -19.20
N ALA A 133 -20.33 9.89 -20.26
CA ALA A 133 -19.28 10.57 -21.01
C ALA A 133 -19.77 11.83 -21.75
N ALA A 134 -21.00 11.81 -22.28
CA ALA A 134 -21.63 12.99 -22.88
C ALA A 134 -21.83 14.08 -21.82
N ARG A 135 -22.42 13.74 -20.66
CA ARG A 135 -22.61 14.70 -19.56
C ARG A 135 -21.29 15.31 -19.07
N LEU A 136 -20.23 14.51 -18.92
CA LEU A 136 -18.91 15.01 -18.53
C LEU A 136 -18.31 15.97 -19.57
N ARG A 137 -18.56 15.77 -20.87
CA ARG A 137 -18.08 16.66 -21.94
C ARG A 137 -18.94 17.89 -22.15
N GLU A 138 -20.26 17.76 -21.97
CA GLU A 138 -21.26 18.81 -22.19
C GLU A 138 -21.46 19.69 -20.97
N GLN A 139 -21.08 19.23 -19.78
CA GLN A 139 -20.75 20.12 -18.68
C GLN A 139 -19.65 21.04 -19.18
N LYS A 140 -20.07 22.20 -19.73
CA LYS A 140 -19.20 23.35 -19.93
C LYS A 140 -18.37 23.45 -18.66
N VAL A 141 -17.07 23.70 -18.82
CA VAL A 141 -16.14 24.15 -17.76
C VAL A 141 -16.63 25.51 -17.25
N GLY A 142 -17.85 25.54 -16.74
CA GLY A 142 -18.61 26.67 -16.28
C GLY A 142 -18.74 26.47 -14.79
N SER A 143 -18.05 27.32 -14.03
CA SER A 143 -18.03 27.40 -12.57
C SER A 143 -17.25 26.32 -11.79
N GLY A 144 -16.59 25.35 -12.44
CA GLY A 144 -15.74 24.35 -11.78
C GLY A 144 -14.26 24.73 -11.68
N ARG A 145 -13.65 24.48 -10.51
CA ARG A 145 -12.26 24.82 -10.10
C ARG A 145 -11.13 24.35 -11.05
N GLU A 146 -11.36 23.32 -11.87
CA GLU A 146 -10.38 22.80 -12.86
C GLU A 146 -10.14 23.78 -14.03
N GLY A 147 -11.11 24.64 -14.34
CA GLY A 147 -10.95 25.70 -15.33
C GLY A 147 -9.98 26.82 -14.91
N LEU A 148 -9.55 26.86 -13.65
CA LEU A 148 -8.66 27.90 -13.13
C LEU A 148 -7.22 27.75 -13.64
N VAL A 149 -6.69 26.51 -13.69
CA VAL A 149 -5.31 26.26 -14.15
C VAL A 149 -5.19 26.47 -15.65
N GLN A 150 -6.10 25.86 -16.41
CA GLN A 150 -6.22 26.07 -17.85
C GLN A 150 -6.51 27.55 -18.15
N GLY A 151 -7.34 28.19 -17.32
CA GLY A 151 -7.70 29.60 -17.39
C GLY A 151 -6.52 30.52 -17.13
N LEU A 152 -5.61 30.23 -16.20
CA LEU A 152 -4.41 31.04 -15.96
C LEU A 152 -3.41 30.92 -17.12
N ILE A 153 -3.22 29.71 -17.66
CA ILE A 153 -2.38 29.49 -18.84
C ILE A 153 -2.93 30.28 -20.03
N GLN A 154 -4.24 30.28 -20.21
CA GLN A 154 -4.92 31.03 -21.28
C GLN A 154 -4.91 32.55 -21.03
N GLU A 155 -5.22 33.00 -19.80
CA GLU A 155 -5.29 34.42 -19.40
C GLU A 155 -3.92 35.11 -19.58
N PHE A 156 -2.83 34.41 -19.26
CA PHE A 156 -1.48 34.96 -19.33
C PHE A 156 -0.65 34.41 -20.50
N SER A 157 -1.25 33.61 -21.38
CA SER A 157 -0.61 33.00 -22.56
C SER A 157 0.74 32.32 -22.24
N LEU A 158 0.77 31.57 -21.14
CA LEU A 158 1.99 30.90 -20.67
C LEU A 158 2.30 29.68 -21.52
N SER A 159 3.57 29.45 -21.83
CA SER A 159 4.02 28.15 -22.33
C SER A 159 3.95 27.09 -21.21
N SER A 160 3.93 25.81 -21.58
CA SER A 160 3.95 24.70 -20.61
C SER A 160 5.13 24.78 -19.63
N GLN A 161 6.33 25.14 -20.09
CA GLN A 161 7.50 25.32 -19.22
C GLN A 161 7.35 26.50 -18.26
N GLU A 162 6.71 27.58 -18.72
CA GLU A 162 6.42 28.74 -17.87
C GLU A 162 5.37 28.39 -16.80
N GLY A 163 4.31 27.67 -17.17
CA GLY A 163 3.34 27.14 -16.21
C GLY A 163 4.01 26.28 -15.13
N VAL A 164 4.87 25.34 -15.52
CA VAL A 164 5.60 24.47 -14.55
C VAL A 164 6.48 25.30 -13.63
N ALA A 165 7.25 26.25 -14.17
CA ALA A 165 8.13 27.10 -13.37
C ALA A 165 7.35 27.97 -12.37
N LEU A 166 6.19 28.50 -12.79
CA LEU A 166 5.30 29.29 -11.91
C LEU A 166 4.74 28.43 -10.77
N MET A 167 4.34 27.20 -11.05
CA MET A 167 3.83 26.29 -10.02
C MET A 167 4.91 25.87 -9.02
N CYS A 168 6.14 25.62 -9.49
CA CYS A 168 7.29 25.35 -8.62
C CYS A 168 7.59 26.54 -7.67
N LEU A 169 7.57 27.77 -8.20
CA LEU A 169 7.73 28.97 -7.37
C LEU A 169 6.60 29.10 -6.34
N ALA A 170 5.36 28.84 -6.77
CA ALA A 170 4.19 28.92 -5.92
C ALA A 170 4.22 27.90 -4.78
N GLU A 171 4.67 26.67 -5.03
CA GLU A 171 4.92 25.65 -4.00
C GLU A 171 6.00 26.10 -3.01
N ALA A 172 7.12 26.62 -3.49
CA ALA A 172 8.20 27.08 -2.63
C ALA A 172 7.74 28.23 -1.71
N LEU A 173 6.93 29.15 -2.24
CA LEU A 173 6.33 30.24 -1.47
C LEU A 173 5.32 29.74 -0.43
N LEU A 174 4.65 28.62 -0.68
CA LEU A 174 3.73 28.00 0.26
C LEU A 174 4.40 27.35 1.45
N ARG A 175 5.71 27.05 1.37
CA ARG A 175 6.50 26.61 2.53
C ARG A 175 6.72 27.72 3.55
N ILE A 176 6.33 28.97 3.23
CA ILE A 176 6.33 30.10 4.16
C ILE A 176 4.94 30.16 4.83
N PRO A 177 4.81 29.72 6.09
CA PRO A 177 3.53 29.59 6.75
C PRO A 177 2.86 30.96 6.97
N ASP A 178 3.63 32.00 7.29
CA ASP A 178 3.11 33.34 7.49
C ASP A 178 2.76 34.03 6.16
N LYS A 179 1.48 34.37 6.00
CA LYS A 179 0.95 35.04 4.81
C LYS A 179 1.58 36.43 4.63
N ALA A 180 1.78 37.19 5.71
CA ALA A 180 2.31 38.54 5.61
C ALA A 180 3.77 38.54 5.11
N THR A 181 4.60 37.64 5.64
CA THR A 181 5.99 37.42 5.20
C THR A 181 6.05 36.97 3.75
N ARG A 182 5.17 36.07 3.32
CA ARG A 182 5.09 35.61 1.93
C ARG A 182 4.71 36.75 0.99
N ASP A 183 3.70 37.55 1.35
CA ASP A 183 3.26 38.71 0.57
C ASP A 183 4.34 39.78 0.45
N ALA A 184 5.07 40.04 1.54
CA ALA A 184 6.22 40.94 1.55
C ALA A 184 7.35 40.42 0.66
N LEU A 185 7.64 39.11 0.69
CA LEU A 185 8.67 38.50 -0.16
C LEU A 185 8.30 38.59 -1.66
N ILE A 186 7.05 38.31 -2.01
CA ILE A 186 6.53 38.44 -3.39
C ILE A 186 6.71 39.88 -3.89
N ARG A 187 6.31 40.86 -3.06
CA ARG A 187 6.37 42.28 -3.39
C ARG A 187 7.80 42.80 -3.48
N ASP A 188 8.64 42.50 -2.51
CA ASP A 188 9.94 43.19 -2.35
C ASP A 188 11.09 42.48 -3.06
N LYS A 189 11.05 41.15 -3.18
CA LYS A 189 12.20 40.35 -3.62
C LYS A 189 12.00 39.62 -4.94
N ILE A 190 10.77 39.25 -5.27
CA ILE A 190 10.48 38.47 -6.47
C ILE A 190 10.10 39.38 -7.65
N SER A 191 9.38 40.47 -7.40
CA SER A 191 9.04 41.47 -8.43
C SER A 191 10.28 42.19 -8.99
N GLY A 192 11.33 42.37 -8.18
CA GLY A 192 12.54 43.14 -8.50
C GLY A 192 13.62 42.42 -9.32
N ALA A 193 13.28 41.36 -10.05
CA ALA A 193 14.16 40.56 -10.92
C ALA A 193 15.40 39.88 -10.28
N ASN A 194 15.66 40.06 -8.97
CA ASN A 194 16.81 39.45 -8.27
C ASN A 194 16.41 38.23 -7.40
N TRP A 195 15.43 37.44 -7.86
CA TRP A 195 14.90 36.28 -7.13
C TRP A 195 15.95 35.18 -6.88
N GLN A 196 16.94 35.05 -7.77
CA GLN A 196 17.98 34.02 -7.74
C GLN A 196 18.89 34.14 -6.50
N SER A 197 19.22 35.38 -6.10
CA SER A 197 20.12 35.63 -4.95
C SER A 197 19.48 35.30 -3.60
N HIS A 198 18.16 35.24 -3.53
CA HIS A 198 17.40 35.03 -2.30
C HIS A 198 16.94 33.58 -2.09
N LEU A 199 17.17 32.70 -3.07
CA LEU A 199 16.73 31.30 -3.04
C LEU A 199 17.89 30.29 -2.98
N GLY A 200 19.14 30.76 -3.06
CA GLY A 200 20.36 29.94 -3.10
C GLY A 200 20.76 29.19 -1.81
N GLN A 201 19.92 29.19 -0.76
CA GLN A 201 20.17 28.43 0.47
C GLN A 201 19.19 27.27 0.72
N SER A 202 18.26 27.02 -0.20
CA SER A 202 17.22 25.98 -0.05
C SER A 202 17.42 24.82 -1.04
N PRO A 203 16.93 23.60 -0.74
CA PRO A 203 16.87 22.51 -1.71
C PRO A 203 16.13 23.00 -2.98
N SER A 204 16.62 22.59 -4.15
CA SER A 204 16.22 23.13 -5.46
C SER A 204 14.71 23.40 -5.58
N LEU A 205 14.35 24.60 -6.05
CA LEU A 205 12.96 25.01 -6.30
C LEU A 205 12.22 24.10 -7.28
N PHE A 206 12.96 23.34 -8.09
CA PHE A 206 12.43 22.53 -9.16
C PHE A 206 12.33 21.05 -8.81
N VAL A 207 12.50 20.68 -7.52
CA VAL A 207 12.42 19.29 -7.03
C VAL A 207 11.11 18.59 -7.45
N ASN A 208 10.00 19.33 -7.52
CA ASN A 208 8.69 18.80 -7.90
C ASN A 208 8.26 19.18 -9.33
N ALA A 209 9.19 19.60 -10.19
CA ALA A 209 8.87 20.01 -11.56
C ALA A 209 8.23 18.90 -12.41
N ALA A 210 8.56 17.63 -12.15
CA ALA A 210 7.95 16.49 -12.82
C ALA A 210 6.45 16.35 -12.47
N THR A 211 6.08 16.58 -11.21
CA THR A 211 4.70 16.54 -10.72
C THR A 211 3.86 17.63 -11.37
N TRP A 212 4.37 18.87 -11.38
CA TRP A 212 3.69 20.00 -12.03
C TRP A 212 3.69 19.88 -13.55
N GLY A 213 4.75 19.31 -14.14
CA GLY A 213 4.83 18.96 -15.55
C GLY A 213 3.74 17.99 -15.98
N LEU A 214 3.49 16.94 -15.18
CA LEU A 214 2.41 16.01 -15.43
C LEU A 214 1.04 16.69 -15.33
N LEU A 215 0.80 17.48 -14.29
CA LEU A 215 -0.49 18.17 -14.08
C LEU A 215 -0.83 19.11 -15.24
N LEU A 216 0.15 19.88 -15.71
CA LEU A 216 -0.05 20.93 -16.71
C LEU A 216 -0.01 20.41 -18.16
N THR A 217 0.74 19.36 -18.42
CA THR A 217 0.98 18.87 -19.80
C THR A 217 0.37 17.50 -20.08
N GLY A 218 -0.10 16.79 -19.04
CA GLY A 218 -0.58 15.42 -19.13
C GLY A 218 0.53 14.41 -19.49
N ARG A 219 1.80 14.82 -19.47
CA ARG A 219 2.95 13.98 -19.80
C ARG A 219 3.99 14.04 -18.70
N LEU A 220 4.50 12.88 -18.32
CA LEU A 220 5.60 12.74 -17.38
C LEU A 220 6.90 13.02 -18.14
N VAL A 221 7.33 14.29 -18.15
CA VAL A 221 8.55 14.72 -18.85
C VAL A 221 9.73 14.48 -17.92
N ALA A 222 10.52 13.45 -18.23
CA ALA A 222 11.57 12.93 -17.35
C ALA A 222 12.73 13.91 -17.05
N THR A 223 12.84 15.04 -17.77
CA THR A 223 13.95 15.98 -17.58
C THR A 223 13.55 17.42 -17.95
N HIS A 224 12.98 18.16 -17.01
CA HIS A 224 13.05 19.62 -17.06
C HIS A 224 14.42 20.05 -16.51
N THR A 225 15.26 20.68 -17.33
CA THR A 225 16.55 21.21 -16.84
C THR A 225 16.32 22.45 -15.99
N GLU A 226 16.97 22.54 -14.83
CA GLU A 226 16.84 23.70 -13.92
C GLU A 226 17.15 25.03 -14.63
N ALA A 227 18.11 25.02 -15.54
CA ALA A 227 18.45 26.18 -16.36
C ALA A 227 17.31 26.63 -17.29
N GLY A 228 16.54 25.68 -17.84
CA GLY A 228 15.37 25.95 -18.68
C GLY A 228 14.21 26.54 -17.88
N LEU A 229 13.91 25.93 -16.72
CA LEU A 229 12.87 26.42 -15.82
C LEU A 229 13.21 27.78 -15.20
N SER A 230 14.47 28.02 -14.86
CA SER A 230 14.94 29.32 -14.35
C SER A 230 14.76 30.42 -15.40
N LYS A 231 15.09 30.15 -16.67
CA LYS A 231 14.87 31.10 -17.77
C LYS A 231 13.39 31.36 -18.03
N ALA A 232 12.56 30.32 -17.94
CA ALA A 232 11.10 30.45 -18.04
C ALA A 232 10.55 31.34 -16.92
N LEU A 233 10.99 31.12 -15.66
CA LEU A 233 10.56 31.91 -14.52
C LEU A 233 10.97 33.39 -14.64
N THR A 234 12.21 33.68 -15.03
CA THR A 234 12.66 35.06 -15.26
C THR A 234 11.82 35.74 -16.35
N ARG A 235 11.40 35.01 -17.38
CA ARG A 235 10.52 35.55 -18.43
C ARG A 235 9.11 35.85 -17.91
N ILE A 236 8.56 35.00 -17.05
CA ILE A 236 7.25 35.22 -16.40
C ILE A 236 7.28 36.46 -15.53
N ILE A 237 8.30 36.59 -14.68
CA ILE A 237 8.49 37.74 -13.79
C ILE A 237 8.59 39.02 -14.63
N GLY A 238 9.37 38.99 -15.73
CA GLY A 238 9.52 40.13 -16.63
C GLY A 238 8.27 40.49 -17.45
N LYS A 239 7.39 39.52 -17.77
CA LYS A 239 6.18 39.74 -18.58
C LYS A 239 4.95 40.12 -17.75
N GLY A 240 4.82 39.57 -16.54
CA GLY A 240 3.58 39.66 -15.75
C GLY A 240 3.73 40.21 -14.34
N GLY A 241 4.97 40.47 -13.87
CA GLY A 241 5.25 41.13 -12.59
C GLY A 241 4.60 40.47 -11.36
N GLU A 242 4.44 41.26 -10.29
CA GLU A 242 3.81 40.83 -9.03
C GLU A 242 2.39 40.24 -9.20
N PRO A 243 1.48 40.80 -10.03
CA PRO A 243 0.11 40.30 -10.14
C PRO A 243 0.00 38.87 -10.66
N LEU A 244 0.84 38.49 -11.63
CA LEU A 244 0.88 37.13 -12.18
C LEU A 244 1.40 36.12 -11.16
N ILE A 245 2.45 36.48 -10.43
CA ILE A 245 3.04 35.63 -9.40
C ILE A 245 2.05 35.42 -8.26
N ARG A 246 1.39 36.49 -7.82
CA ARG A 246 0.35 36.44 -6.78
C ARG A 246 -0.80 35.52 -7.18
N LYS A 247 -1.34 35.67 -8.41
CA LYS A 247 -2.37 34.76 -8.93
C LYS A 247 -1.88 33.31 -9.02
N GLY A 248 -0.64 33.08 -9.45
CA GLY A 248 -0.03 31.74 -9.51
C GLY A 248 0.10 31.10 -8.12
N VAL A 249 0.52 31.88 -7.12
CA VAL A 249 0.59 31.44 -5.71
C VAL A 249 -0.79 31.09 -5.19
N ASP A 250 -1.76 32.01 -5.29
CA ASP A 250 -3.15 31.79 -4.84
C ASP A 250 -3.77 30.54 -5.48
N MET A 251 -3.47 30.31 -6.75
CA MET A 251 -3.93 29.13 -7.46
C MET A 251 -3.26 27.85 -6.95
N ALA A 252 -1.94 27.83 -6.77
CA ALA A 252 -1.26 26.67 -6.18
C ALA A 252 -1.75 26.38 -4.76
N MET A 253 -2.08 27.41 -3.97
CA MET A 253 -2.69 27.21 -2.64
C MET A 253 -4.01 26.45 -2.75
N ARG A 254 -4.87 26.89 -3.68
CA ARG A 254 -6.18 26.26 -3.90
C ARG A 254 -6.06 24.85 -4.45
N LEU A 255 -5.13 24.62 -5.39
CA LEU A 255 -4.89 23.29 -5.94
C LEU A 255 -4.38 22.34 -4.85
N MET A 256 -3.35 22.73 -4.11
CA MET A 256 -2.77 21.89 -3.06
C MET A 256 -3.70 21.69 -1.87
N GLY A 257 -4.45 22.70 -1.45
CA GLY A 257 -5.33 22.61 -0.28
C GLY A 257 -6.72 22.03 -0.53
N GLU A 258 -7.23 22.04 -1.77
CA GLU A 258 -8.61 21.61 -2.06
C GLU A 258 -8.76 20.55 -3.17
N GLN A 259 -7.79 20.43 -4.10
CA GLN A 259 -7.88 19.45 -5.19
C GLN A 259 -7.09 18.16 -4.93
N PHE A 260 -5.92 18.27 -4.30
CA PHE A 260 -5.11 17.09 -3.98
C PHE A 260 -5.48 16.45 -2.64
N VAL A 261 -6.00 17.24 -1.71
CA VAL A 261 -6.47 16.77 -0.41
C VAL A 261 -7.85 17.34 -0.11
N THR A 262 -8.68 16.57 0.59
CA THR A 262 -10.00 17.03 1.05
C THR A 262 -9.88 18.03 2.21
N GLY A 263 -8.73 18.06 2.90
CA GLY A 263 -8.36 19.04 3.93
C GLY A 263 -6.92 18.79 4.39
N GLU A 264 -6.28 19.77 5.03
CA GLU A 264 -4.91 19.62 5.55
C GLU A 264 -4.89 18.68 6.75
N THR A 265 -5.96 18.70 7.54
CA THR A 265 -6.18 17.79 8.67
C THR A 265 -7.41 16.92 8.47
N ILE A 266 -7.48 15.80 9.19
CA ILE A 266 -8.66 14.93 9.15
C ILE A 266 -9.94 15.66 9.58
N SER A 267 -9.85 16.59 10.52
CA SER A 267 -10.99 17.40 10.98
C SER A 267 -11.53 18.31 9.88
N GLU A 268 -10.65 18.94 9.09
CA GLU A 268 -11.03 19.75 7.94
C GLU A 268 -11.62 18.89 6.83
N ALA A 269 -10.99 17.73 6.54
CA ALA A 269 -11.48 16.80 5.54
C ALA A 269 -12.90 16.28 5.87
N LEU A 270 -13.16 15.99 7.14
CA LEU A 270 -14.49 15.62 7.65
C LEU A 270 -15.50 16.78 7.52
N ALA A 271 -15.09 18.03 7.77
CA ALA A 271 -15.96 19.18 7.62
C ALA A 271 -16.34 19.43 6.14
N ASN A 272 -15.35 19.32 5.25
CA ASN A 272 -15.52 19.53 3.81
C ASN A 272 -16.37 18.42 3.14
N ALA A 273 -16.32 17.20 3.68
CA ALA A 273 -17.08 16.05 3.17
C ALA A 273 -18.60 16.17 3.38
N ARG A 274 -19.07 16.89 4.41
CA ARG A 274 -20.49 16.93 4.82
C ARG A 274 -21.44 17.28 3.68
N LYS A 275 -21.05 18.25 2.85
CA LYS A 275 -21.86 18.70 1.70
C LYS A 275 -22.17 17.53 0.75
N TYR A 276 -21.19 16.70 0.46
CA TYR A 276 -21.36 15.57 -0.46
C TYR A 276 -21.97 14.36 0.25
N GLU A 277 -21.79 14.21 1.57
CA GLU A 277 -22.51 13.20 2.34
C GLU A 277 -24.03 13.40 2.28
N GLU A 278 -24.50 14.66 2.31
CA GLU A 278 -25.92 15.03 2.12
C GLU A 278 -26.44 14.67 0.72
N GLU A 279 -25.57 14.66 -0.30
CA GLU A 279 -25.88 14.20 -1.66
C GLU A 279 -25.83 12.67 -1.81
N GLY A 280 -25.44 11.95 -0.76
CA GLY A 280 -25.39 10.48 -0.73
C GLY A 280 -23.99 9.88 -0.90
N PHE A 281 -22.93 10.69 -1.00
CA PHE A 281 -21.56 10.17 -1.08
C PHE A 281 -21.06 9.66 0.28
N ARG A 282 -20.12 8.72 0.24
CA ARG A 282 -19.43 8.17 1.41
C ARG A 282 -17.92 8.26 1.19
N TYR A 283 -17.17 8.39 2.27
CA TYR A 283 -15.74 8.67 2.24
C TYR A 283 -14.92 7.54 2.88
N SER A 284 -13.81 7.18 2.25
CA SER A 284 -12.69 6.51 2.90
C SER A 284 -11.50 7.47 2.86
N TYR A 285 -10.95 7.81 4.02
CA TYR A 285 -9.86 8.80 4.11
C TYR A 285 -8.50 8.13 3.90
N ASP A 286 -7.76 8.58 2.89
CA ASP A 286 -6.34 8.26 2.70
C ASP A 286 -5.49 9.30 3.44
N MET A 287 -4.68 8.83 4.40
CA MET A 287 -3.82 9.69 5.21
C MET A 287 -2.46 10.01 4.54
N LEU A 288 -2.26 9.58 3.29
CA LEU A 288 -1.07 9.82 2.44
C LEU A 288 0.26 9.24 2.96
N GLY A 289 0.28 8.68 4.17
CA GLY A 289 1.45 8.01 4.71
C GLY A 289 1.74 6.72 3.96
N GLU A 290 2.95 6.60 3.43
CA GLU A 290 3.45 5.40 2.77
C GLU A 290 4.96 5.24 2.96
N ALA A 291 5.46 4.03 2.69
CA ALA A 291 6.88 3.71 2.61
C ALA A 291 7.72 4.29 3.76
N ALA A 292 7.42 3.88 4.99
CA ALA A 292 8.25 4.23 6.13
C ALA A 292 9.71 3.83 5.86
N MET A 293 10.65 4.75 6.06
CA MET A 293 12.08 4.47 5.86
C MET A 293 12.75 4.12 7.20
N THR A 294 12.19 4.63 8.29
CA THR A 294 12.67 4.42 9.65
C THR A 294 11.55 3.94 10.57
N GLU A 295 11.92 3.39 11.72
CA GLU A 295 10.96 3.05 12.77
C GLU A 295 10.25 4.30 13.32
N ALA A 296 10.93 5.45 13.37
CA ALA A 296 10.31 6.71 13.75
C ALA A 296 9.22 7.17 12.76
N ASP A 297 9.43 6.94 11.45
CA ASP A 297 8.39 7.19 10.45
C ASP A 297 7.18 6.28 10.67
N ALA A 298 7.42 4.99 10.93
CA ALA A 298 6.35 4.03 11.16
C ALA A 298 5.52 4.37 12.40
N GLN A 299 6.17 4.82 13.49
CA GLN A 299 5.47 5.29 14.69
C GLN A 299 4.68 6.57 14.43
N ARG A 300 5.24 7.51 13.66
CA ARG A 300 4.54 8.73 13.26
C ARG A 300 3.28 8.41 12.45
N TYR A 301 3.38 7.54 11.46
CA TYR A 301 2.23 7.12 10.67
C TYR A 301 1.19 6.34 11.49
N LEU A 302 1.63 5.46 12.40
CA LEU A 302 0.73 4.76 13.32
C LEU A 302 -0.09 5.76 14.15
N ALA A 303 0.57 6.76 14.75
CA ALA A 303 -0.11 7.79 15.54
C ALA A 303 -1.08 8.61 14.67
N SER A 304 -0.70 8.97 13.45
CA SER A 304 -1.59 9.65 12.50
C SER A 304 -2.84 8.81 12.16
N TYR A 305 -2.69 7.51 11.96
CA TYR A 305 -3.83 6.61 11.71
C TYR A 305 -4.72 6.47 12.95
N GLU A 306 -4.16 6.33 14.15
CA GLU A 306 -4.93 6.27 15.40
C GLU A 306 -5.76 7.54 15.61
N GLN A 307 -5.14 8.72 15.43
CA GLN A 307 -5.83 10.00 15.53
C GLN A 307 -6.95 10.13 14.48
N ALA A 308 -6.69 9.71 13.24
CA ALA A 308 -7.69 9.73 12.19
C ALA A 308 -8.86 8.79 12.49
N ILE A 309 -8.61 7.56 12.96
CA ILE A 309 -9.66 6.61 13.34
C ILE A 309 -10.55 7.19 14.45
N HIS A 310 -9.97 7.82 15.46
CA HIS A 310 -10.75 8.49 16.51
C HIS A 310 -11.64 9.61 15.94
N ALA A 311 -11.08 10.49 15.10
CA ALA A 311 -11.84 11.59 14.51
C ALA A 311 -12.97 11.10 13.59
N ILE A 312 -12.66 10.14 12.70
CA ILE A 312 -13.60 9.53 11.77
C ILE A 312 -14.69 8.77 12.54
N GLY A 313 -14.32 8.00 13.55
CA GLY A 313 -15.26 7.25 14.38
C GLY A 313 -16.25 8.14 15.12
N GLN A 314 -15.78 9.24 15.70
CA GLN A 314 -16.64 10.25 16.33
C GLN A 314 -17.58 10.93 15.33
N ALA A 315 -17.10 11.23 14.12
CA ALA A 315 -17.90 11.82 13.06
C ALA A 315 -18.89 10.82 12.41
N SER A 316 -18.58 9.52 12.45
CA SER A 316 -19.45 8.45 11.96
C SER A 316 -20.75 8.37 12.75
N ARG A 317 -20.71 8.59 14.08
CA ARG A 317 -21.89 8.54 14.98
C ARG A 317 -22.69 7.24 14.85
N GLY A 318 -22.00 6.11 14.65
CA GLY A 318 -22.65 4.80 14.56
C GLY A 318 -23.42 4.56 13.25
N ARG A 319 -23.11 5.30 12.17
CA ARG A 319 -23.66 5.03 10.82
C ARG A 319 -23.16 3.71 10.22
N GLY A 320 -22.21 3.04 10.87
CA GLY A 320 -21.66 1.76 10.46
C GLY A 320 -20.75 1.85 9.24
N ILE A 321 -20.31 0.69 8.77
CA ILE A 321 -19.27 0.58 7.74
C ILE A 321 -19.70 0.95 6.31
N TYR A 322 -21.01 1.04 6.05
CA TYR A 322 -21.55 1.35 4.72
C TYR A 322 -21.97 2.81 4.60
N GLU A 323 -22.70 3.32 5.59
CA GLU A 323 -23.24 4.70 5.58
C GLU A 323 -22.35 5.70 6.33
N GLY A 324 -21.41 5.19 7.13
CA GLY A 324 -20.39 5.98 7.80
C GLY A 324 -19.10 6.09 6.98
N PRO A 325 -18.24 7.06 7.32
CA PRO A 325 -16.90 7.14 6.75
C PRO A 325 -15.99 6.02 7.25
N GLY A 326 -14.99 5.68 6.45
CA GLY A 326 -13.91 4.75 6.79
C GLY A 326 -12.52 5.36 6.61
N ILE A 327 -11.50 4.54 6.79
CA ILE A 327 -10.09 4.92 6.59
C ILE A 327 -9.38 3.92 5.69
N SER A 328 -8.47 4.40 4.87
CA SER A 328 -7.52 3.61 4.09
C SER A 328 -6.13 3.69 4.71
N ILE A 329 -5.48 2.53 4.88
CA ILE A 329 -4.13 2.40 5.44
C ILE A 329 -3.21 1.65 4.49
N LYS A 330 -1.93 1.98 4.50
CA LYS A 330 -0.89 1.31 3.70
C LYS A 330 0.03 0.54 4.64
N LEU A 331 0.21 -0.78 4.41
CA LEU A 331 1.08 -1.60 5.27
C LEU A 331 2.55 -1.14 5.23
N SER A 332 2.99 -0.57 4.11
CA SER A 332 4.32 0.01 3.95
C SER A 332 4.57 1.22 4.85
N ALA A 333 3.51 1.92 5.30
CA ALA A 333 3.62 3.01 6.26
C ALA A 333 3.85 2.50 7.69
N LEU A 334 3.41 1.28 8.01
CA LEU A 334 3.42 0.76 9.37
C LEU A 334 4.69 0.00 9.75
N HIS A 335 5.60 -0.23 8.80
CA HIS A 335 6.84 -0.95 9.07
C HIS A 335 7.94 -0.59 8.05
N PRO A 336 9.15 -0.21 8.51
CA PRO A 336 10.18 0.32 7.63
C PRO A 336 10.76 -0.72 6.65
N ARG A 337 10.51 -2.01 6.92
CA ARG A 337 11.03 -3.13 6.13
C ARG A 337 9.92 -4.06 5.62
N TYR A 338 8.75 -3.49 5.27
CA TYR A 338 7.62 -4.26 4.73
C TYR A 338 7.98 -4.93 3.40
N SER A 339 8.48 -6.17 3.47
CA SER A 339 8.96 -6.95 2.32
C SER A 339 8.97 -8.44 2.63
N ARG A 340 8.86 -9.29 1.60
CA ARG A 340 8.88 -10.76 1.76
C ARG A 340 10.17 -11.28 2.41
N ALA A 341 11.30 -10.62 2.17
CA ALA A 341 12.60 -10.97 2.75
C ALA A 341 12.66 -10.72 4.27
N GLN A 342 11.69 -9.99 4.84
CA GLN A 342 11.62 -9.66 6.26
C GLN A 342 10.29 -10.16 6.86
N HIS A 343 9.78 -11.28 6.33
CA HIS A 343 8.47 -11.84 6.68
C HIS A 343 8.31 -12.03 8.20
N GLU A 344 9.30 -12.62 8.87
CA GLU A 344 9.24 -12.84 10.32
C GLU A 344 9.03 -11.52 11.07
N ARG A 345 9.86 -10.52 10.79
CA ARG A 345 9.72 -9.17 11.36
C ARG A 345 8.37 -8.53 11.07
N VAL A 346 7.84 -8.69 9.85
CA VAL A 346 6.50 -8.19 9.51
C VAL A 346 5.42 -8.87 10.37
N ILE A 347 5.50 -10.18 10.56
CA ILE A 347 4.51 -10.90 11.38
C ILE A 347 4.65 -10.57 12.87
N THR A 348 5.86 -10.39 13.39
CA THR A 348 6.07 -10.10 14.82
C THR A 348 5.88 -8.63 15.17
N GLU A 349 6.27 -7.69 14.29
CA GLU A 349 6.27 -6.25 14.54
C GLU A 349 5.04 -5.54 13.92
N LEU A 350 4.75 -5.75 12.63
CA LEU A 350 3.66 -5.04 11.93
C LEU A 350 2.28 -5.56 12.31
N TYR A 351 2.11 -6.87 12.48
CA TYR A 351 0.81 -7.48 12.77
C TYR A 351 0.15 -6.88 14.02
N GLY A 352 0.94 -6.63 15.08
CA GLY A 352 0.45 -6.00 16.31
C GLY A 352 -0.12 -4.60 16.07
N ARG A 353 0.58 -3.79 15.26
CA ARG A 353 0.16 -2.42 14.88
C ARG A 353 -1.10 -2.44 14.03
N LEU A 354 -1.16 -3.34 13.03
CA LEU A 354 -2.36 -3.49 12.21
C LEU A 354 -3.56 -3.91 13.06
N LYS A 355 -3.37 -4.90 13.95
CA LYS A 355 -4.41 -5.38 14.85
C LYS A 355 -4.91 -4.28 15.79
N SER A 356 -4.04 -3.42 16.34
CA SER A 356 -4.48 -2.33 17.21
C SER A 356 -5.37 -1.34 16.44
N LEU A 357 -4.98 -0.93 15.23
CA LEU A 357 -5.78 -0.06 14.37
C LEU A 357 -7.12 -0.70 14.00
N THR A 358 -7.13 -1.97 13.59
CA THR A 358 -8.38 -2.68 13.23
C THR A 358 -9.31 -2.82 14.44
N MET A 359 -8.78 -3.11 15.62
CA MET A 359 -9.57 -3.19 16.84
C MET A 359 -10.14 -1.83 17.25
N LEU A 360 -9.39 -0.75 17.03
CA LEU A 360 -9.88 0.61 17.26
C LEU A 360 -10.99 0.99 16.27
N ALA A 361 -10.80 0.72 14.98
CA ALA A 361 -11.85 0.94 13.96
C ALA A 361 -13.12 0.15 14.27
N ARG A 362 -12.98 -1.10 14.74
CA ARG A 362 -14.09 -1.93 15.21
C ARG A 362 -14.86 -1.31 16.37
N GLN A 363 -14.19 -0.65 17.32
CA GLN A 363 -14.88 0.01 18.45
C GLN A 363 -15.82 1.13 17.97
N TYR A 364 -15.48 1.79 16.86
CA TYR A 364 -16.31 2.84 16.25
C TYR A 364 -17.26 2.33 15.16
N ASP A 365 -17.21 1.04 14.82
CA ASP A 365 -17.95 0.45 13.70
C ASP A 365 -17.70 1.17 12.36
N ILE A 366 -16.43 1.46 12.07
CA ILE A 366 -16.02 2.10 10.80
C ILE A 366 -15.21 1.14 9.91
N GLY A 367 -15.27 1.36 8.60
CA GLY A 367 -14.49 0.61 7.62
C GLY A 367 -13.00 0.90 7.74
N ILE A 368 -12.18 -0.15 7.63
CA ILE A 368 -10.73 -0.05 7.45
C ILE A 368 -10.34 -0.79 6.16
N ASN A 369 -9.76 -0.06 5.22
CA ASN A 369 -9.25 -0.59 3.96
C ASN A 369 -7.73 -0.73 4.04
N ILE A 370 -7.20 -1.85 3.57
CA ILE A 370 -5.76 -2.03 3.37
C ILE A 370 -5.49 -1.81 1.88
N ASP A 371 -4.82 -0.72 1.56
CA ASP A 371 -4.31 -0.40 0.22
C ASP A 371 -3.10 -1.30 -0.11
#